data_AF-A0A0H5QET4-F1
#
_entry.id   AF-A0A0H5QET4-F1
#
_cell.length_a   1.000
_cell.length_b   1.000
_cell.length_c   1.000
_cell.angle_alpha   90.00
_cell.angle_beta   90.00
_cell.angle_gamma   90.00
#
_symmetry.space_group_name_H-M   'P 1'
#
loop_
_entity.id
_entity.type
_entity.pdbx_description
1 polymer ?
#
loop_
_entity_poly.entity_id
_entity_poly.type
_entity_poly.pdbx_seq_one_letter_code
_entity_poly.pdbx_strand_id
1 'polypeptide(L)'
;ATLLKDAPYDKYLDYLFHGEEVLIAARLWTRGYTLVTPRQNVVSHTYGGREKNVYGDGIDVDVARRSEARVRWLLDATLDEDNEDDIDLNEVNELGMGFERPIQDYLEFAGLGGMSERVFQTRCQQRYDQ
;
A
#
# COMPACT_ATOMS: atom_id res chain seq x y z
N ALA A 1 18.46 9.76 7.97
CA ALA A 1 17.33 9.01 7.41
C ALA A 1 17.27 9.28 5.92
N THR A 2 17.27 8.24 5.10
CA THR A 2 16.94 8.34 3.67
C THR A 2 15.83 7.34 3.46
N LEU A 3 14.67 7.82 3.06
CA LEU A 3 13.41 7.06 2.96
C LEU A 3 13.59 5.63 2.41
N LEU A 4 14.38 5.46 1.36
CA LEU A 4 14.64 4.17 0.71
C LEU A 4 15.55 3.21 1.49
N LYS A 5 16.36 3.70 2.43
CA LYS A 5 17.12 2.83 3.35
C LYS A 5 16.25 2.36 4.50
N ASP A 6 15.36 3.23 4.95
CA ASP A 6 14.52 2.97 6.11
C ASP A 6 13.33 2.07 5.71
N ALA A 7 12.70 2.29 4.55
CA ALA A 7 11.72 1.41 3.93
C ALA A 7 12.06 1.14 2.45
N PRO A 8 12.97 0.18 2.16
CA PRO A 8 13.30 -0.19 0.78
C PRO A 8 12.10 -0.82 0.07
N TYR A 9 12.03 -0.70 -1.25
CA TYR A 9 11.02 -1.42 -2.03
C TYR A 9 11.07 -2.92 -1.74
N ASP A 10 9.90 -3.53 -1.64
CA ASP A 10 9.78 -4.96 -1.43
C ASP A 10 9.99 -5.67 -2.77
N LYS A 11 11.04 -6.49 -2.84
CA LYS A 11 11.44 -7.21 -4.06
C LYS A 11 10.56 -8.41 -4.39
N TYR A 12 9.58 -8.73 -3.55
CA TYR A 12 8.63 -9.84 -3.74
C TYR A 12 7.28 -9.37 -4.31
N LEU A 13 7.20 -8.16 -4.84
CA LEU A 13 5.96 -7.54 -5.36
C LEU A 13 5.93 -7.45 -6.88
N ASP A 14 6.55 -8.41 -7.56
CA ASP A 14 6.58 -8.45 -9.02
C ASP A 14 5.16 -8.46 -9.59
N TYR A 15 4.96 -7.65 -10.64
CA TYR A 15 3.68 -7.43 -11.31
C TYR A 15 2.54 -6.87 -10.43
N LEU A 16 2.84 -6.40 -9.22
CA LEU A 16 1.88 -5.59 -8.45
C LEU A 16 1.75 -4.21 -9.09
N PHE A 17 0.52 -3.71 -9.19
CA PHE A 17 0.25 -2.35 -9.67
C PHE A 17 -0.68 -1.56 -8.75
N HIS A 18 -1.59 -2.26 -8.09
CA HIS A 18 -2.50 -1.65 -7.13
C HIS A 18 -2.13 -2.08 -5.72
N GLY A 19 -2.01 -1.10 -4.82
CA GLY A 19 -1.78 -1.35 -3.39
C GLY A 19 -0.34 -1.13 -2.95
N GLU A 20 0.62 -1.02 -3.88
CA GLU A 20 2.00 -0.66 -3.57
C GLU A 20 2.12 0.70 -2.86
N GLU A 21 1.26 1.66 -3.21
CA GLU A 21 1.25 2.99 -2.62
C GLU A 21 0.75 2.99 -1.18
N VAL A 22 -0.27 2.17 -0.90
CA VAL A 22 -0.78 1.96 0.47
C VAL A 22 0.27 1.24 1.31
N LEU A 23 0.89 0.20 0.75
CA LEU A 23 1.92 -0.58 1.44
C LEU A 23 3.14 0.27 1.80
N ILE A 24 3.70 1.04 0.87
CA ILE A 24 4.88 1.86 1.17
C ILE A 24 4.55 2.94 2.21
N ALA A 25 3.35 3.54 2.15
CA ALA A 25 2.89 4.51 3.13
C ALA A 25 2.74 3.88 4.53
N ALA A 26 2.14 2.70 4.63
CA ALA A 26 2.02 1.94 5.88
C ALA A 26 3.39 1.58 6.47
N ARG A 27 4.32 1.12 5.64
CA ARG A 27 5.69 0.76 6.06
C ARG A 27 6.47 1.97 6.57
N LEU A 28 6.33 3.12 5.91
CA LEU A 28 6.93 4.37 6.39
C LEU A 28 6.29 4.83 7.71
N TRP A 29 4.96 4.80 7.81
CA TRP A 29 4.24 5.20 9.02
C TRP A 29 4.67 4.39 10.24
N THR A 30 4.71 3.07 10.10
CA THR A 30 5.10 2.12 11.17
C THR A 30 6.59 2.23 11.54
N ARG A 31 7.41 2.90 10.71
CA ARG A 31 8.81 3.31 10.99
C ARG A 31 8.95 4.76 11.44
N GLY A 32 7.88 5.37 11.95
CA GLY A 32 7.93 6.68 12.59
C GLY A 32 7.78 7.88 11.67
N TYR A 33 7.59 7.67 10.37
CA TYR A 33 7.37 8.79 9.45
C TYR A 33 6.00 9.40 9.64
N THR A 34 5.92 10.72 9.44
CA THR A 34 4.66 11.45 9.41
C THR A 34 4.32 11.80 7.97
N LEU A 35 3.18 11.30 7.50
CA LEU A 35 2.68 11.58 6.16
C LEU A 35 1.90 12.90 6.19
N VAL A 36 2.22 13.81 5.26
CA VAL A 36 1.57 15.10 5.14
C VAL A 36 1.20 15.37 3.69
N THR A 37 0.05 15.98 3.48
CA THR A 37 -0.41 16.43 2.15
C THR A 37 -0.32 17.95 2.09
N PRO A 38 0.29 18.54 1.05
CA PRO A 38 0.30 19.99 0.86
C PRO A 38 -1.12 20.55 0.79
N ARG A 39 -1.34 21.75 1.36
CA ARG A 39 -2.65 22.45 1.29
C ARG A 39 -2.98 22.98 -0.10
N GLN A 40 -2.00 23.07 -0.98
CA GLN A 40 -2.13 23.55 -2.36
C GLN A 40 -1.60 22.49 -3.31
N ASN A 41 -2.30 22.30 -4.42
CA ASN A 41 -1.87 21.37 -5.46
C ASN A 41 -0.58 21.88 -6.10
N VAL A 42 0.50 21.11 -5.97
CA VAL A 42 1.81 21.44 -6.55
C VAL A 42 2.05 20.76 -7.90
N VAL A 43 1.38 19.64 -8.15
CA VAL A 43 1.48 18.82 -9.37
C VAL A 43 0.08 18.25 -9.67
N SER A 44 -0.23 18.05 -10.96
CA SER A 44 -1.44 17.36 -11.41
C SER A 44 -1.08 16.18 -12.33
N HIS A 45 -1.97 15.19 -12.37
CA HIS A 45 -1.85 14.02 -13.23
C HIS A 45 -3.17 13.78 -13.97
N THR A 46 -3.08 13.40 -15.24
CA THR A 46 -4.26 13.05 -16.06
C THR A 46 -4.45 11.55 -16.05
N TYR A 47 -5.43 11.07 -15.30
CA TYR A 47 -5.70 9.63 -15.06
C TYR A 47 -6.28 8.86 -16.26
N GLY A 48 -6.48 9.48 -17.42
CA GLY A 48 -7.16 8.85 -18.57
C GLY A 48 -6.75 9.44 -19.91
N GLY A 49 -7.43 9.00 -20.97
CA GLY A 49 -7.15 9.47 -22.34
C GLY A 49 -5.88 8.87 -22.95
N ARG A 50 -5.35 7.78 -22.39
CA ARG A 50 -4.21 7.04 -22.92
C ARG A 50 -4.67 5.98 -23.92
N GLU A 51 -4.02 5.90 -25.07
CA GLU A 51 -4.31 4.90 -26.11
C GLU A 51 -3.79 3.50 -25.76
N LYS A 52 -2.70 3.42 -24.98
CA LYS A 52 -2.11 2.15 -24.53
C LYS A 52 -1.95 2.14 -23.01
N ASN A 53 -2.32 1.03 -22.38
CA ASN A 53 -1.91 0.70 -21.02
C ASN A 53 -0.56 -0.03 -21.08
N VAL A 54 0.43 0.43 -20.30
CA VAL A 54 1.72 -0.28 -20.17
C VAL A 54 1.57 -1.54 -19.31
N TYR A 55 0.53 -1.58 -18.48
CA TYR A 55 0.17 -2.73 -17.67
C TYR A 55 -0.61 -3.76 -18.50
N GLY A 56 -0.06 -4.97 -18.67
CA GLY A 56 -0.75 -6.09 -19.32
C GLY A 56 0.13 -6.98 -20.21
N ASP A 57 1.21 -6.44 -20.76
CA ASP A 57 2.10 -7.19 -21.66
C ASP A 57 3.09 -8.05 -20.84
N GLY A 58 3.00 -9.38 -20.92
CA GLY A 58 3.98 -10.29 -20.31
C GLY A 58 3.90 -10.44 -18.78
N ILE A 59 2.70 -10.21 -18.21
CA ILE A 59 2.43 -10.46 -16.78
C ILE A 59 2.41 -11.97 -16.52
N ASP A 60 3.17 -12.40 -15.52
CA ASP A 60 2.99 -13.71 -14.91
C ASP A 60 1.89 -13.62 -13.85
N VAL A 61 0.75 -14.26 -14.13
CA VAL A 61 -0.45 -14.19 -13.29
C VAL A 61 -0.23 -14.83 -11.92
N ASP A 62 0.56 -15.91 -11.85
CA ASP A 62 0.82 -16.61 -10.59
C ASP A 62 1.77 -15.81 -9.70
N VAL A 63 2.73 -15.09 -10.30
CA VAL A 63 3.57 -14.14 -9.57
C VAL A 63 2.73 -12.97 -9.07
N ALA A 64 1.91 -12.35 -9.94
CA ALA A 64 1.06 -11.24 -9.55
C ALA A 64 0.11 -11.59 -8.39
N ARG A 65 -0.51 -12.77 -8.44
CA ARG A 65 -1.38 -13.30 -7.38
C ARG A 65 -0.67 -13.43 -6.03
N ARG A 66 0.56 -13.96 -6.01
CA ARG A 66 1.38 -14.06 -4.79
C ARG A 66 1.81 -12.68 -4.26
N SER A 67 2.18 -11.77 -5.16
CA SER A 67 2.49 -10.38 -4.81
C SER A 67 1.29 -9.69 -4.14
N GLU A 68 0.09 -9.84 -4.69
CA GLU A 68 -1.15 -9.32 -4.10
C GLU A 68 -1.44 -9.94 -2.73
N ALA A 69 -1.33 -11.27 -2.59
CA ALA A 69 -1.56 -11.98 -1.33
C ALA A 69 -0.59 -11.48 -0.23
N ARG A 70 0.69 -11.30 -0.57
CA ARG A 70 1.69 -10.74 0.35
C ARG A 70 1.32 -9.33 0.80
N VAL A 71 0.89 -8.45 -0.11
CA VAL A 71 0.48 -7.08 0.25
C VAL A 71 -0.74 -7.07 1.15
N ARG A 72 -1.76 -7.88 0.84
CA ARG A 72 -2.95 -8.02 1.68
C ARG A 72 -2.58 -8.50 3.08
N TRP A 73 -1.71 -9.50 3.18
CA TRP A 73 -1.23 -9.98 4.48
C TRP A 73 -0.48 -8.92 5.26
N LEU A 74 0.44 -8.19 4.62
CA LEU A 74 1.19 -7.10 5.26
C LEU A 74 0.29 -5.97 5.75
N LEU A 75 -0.81 -5.71 5.05
CA LEU A 75 -1.78 -4.65 5.37
C LEU A 75 -2.88 -5.08 6.34
N ASP A 76 -2.83 -6.31 6.89
CA ASP A 76 -3.90 -6.89 7.72
C ASP A 76 -5.26 -6.90 6.98
N ALA A 77 -5.20 -7.27 5.69
CA ALA A 77 -6.30 -7.19 4.73
C ALA A 77 -6.48 -8.49 3.93
N THR A 78 -6.06 -9.62 4.48
CA THR A 78 -6.28 -10.95 3.88
C THR A 78 -7.76 -11.22 3.67
N LEU A 79 -8.11 -11.77 2.52
CA LEU A 79 -9.47 -12.20 2.18
C LEU A 79 -9.64 -13.69 2.47
N ASP A 80 -10.87 -14.13 2.75
CA ASP A 80 -11.19 -15.55 2.97
C ASP A 80 -10.83 -16.45 1.77
N GLU A 81 -10.72 -15.87 0.58
CA GLU A 81 -10.37 -16.55 -0.67
C GLU A 81 -8.86 -16.57 -0.95
N ASP A 82 -8.04 -15.85 -0.17
CA ASP A 82 -6.59 -15.88 -0.31
C ASP A 82 -6.08 -17.25 0.17
N ASN A 83 -5.26 -17.92 -0.66
CA ASN A 83 -4.61 -19.16 -0.25
C ASN A 83 -3.38 -18.83 0.60
N GLU A 84 -3.28 -19.41 1.79
CA GLU A 84 -2.14 -19.24 2.69
C GLU A 84 -0.81 -19.61 2.01
N ASP A 85 -0.82 -20.59 1.10
CA ASP A 85 0.36 -21.02 0.35
C ASP A 85 0.90 -19.94 -0.60
N ASP A 86 0.10 -18.94 -0.96
CA ASP A 86 0.52 -17.82 -1.82
C ASP A 86 1.24 -16.70 -1.06
N ILE A 87 1.10 -16.69 0.27
CA ILE A 87 1.61 -15.62 1.11
C ILE A 87 3.12 -15.84 1.26
N ASP A 88 3.88 -15.16 0.40
CA ASP A 88 5.34 -15.13 0.51
C ASP A 88 5.72 -14.33 1.76
N LEU A 89 6.35 -14.97 2.75
CA LEU A 89 6.85 -14.36 3.99
C LEU A 89 8.37 -14.20 4.02
N ASN A 90 9.05 -14.34 2.88
CA ASN A 90 10.50 -14.14 2.79
C ASN A 90 10.88 -12.71 3.20
N GLU A 91 11.93 -12.60 4.02
CA GLU A 91 12.48 -11.33 4.54
C GLU A 91 11.42 -10.37 5.10
N VAL A 92 10.34 -10.91 5.68
CA VAL A 92 9.24 -10.10 6.22
C VAL A 92 9.67 -9.23 7.41
N ASN A 93 10.73 -9.61 8.12
CA ASN A 93 11.27 -8.81 9.22
C ASN A 93 11.96 -7.54 8.72
N GLU A 94 12.60 -7.61 7.55
CA GLU A 94 13.32 -6.51 6.93
C GLU A 94 12.42 -5.67 6.01
N LEU A 95 11.61 -6.35 5.20
CA LEU A 95 10.77 -5.78 4.16
C LEU A 95 9.32 -5.57 4.57
N GLY A 96 8.90 -6.06 5.74
CA GLY A 96 7.55 -5.84 6.27
C GLY A 96 7.40 -4.49 6.99
N MET A 97 6.55 -4.48 8.02
CA MET A 97 6.20 -3.30 8.79
C MET A 97 7.29 -2.88 9.79
N GLY A 98 7.17 -1.67 10.31
CA GLY A 98 7.93 -1.19 11.46
C GLY A 98 7.26 -1.41 12.79
N PHE A 99 7.97 -1.02 13.84
CA PHE A 99 7.58 -1.24 15.23
C PHE A 99 7.39 0.07 16.00
N GLU A 100 7.53 1.23 15.37
CA GLU A 100 7.39 2.53 16.04
C GLU A 100 5.92 2.94 16.21
N ARG A 101 5.04 2.55 15.29
CA ARG A 101 3.60 2.80 15.35
C ARG A 101 2.83 1.56 14.89
N PRO A 102 1.65 1.27 15.47
CA PRO A 102 0.74 0.26 14.95
C PRO A 102 0.33 0.55 13.50
N ILE A 103 0.12 -0.50 12.72
CA ILE A 103 -0.46 -0.37 11.37
C ILE A 103 -1.90 0.13 11.43
N GLN A 104 -2.65 -0.24 12.47
CA GLN A 104 -4.04 0.17 12.63
C GLN A 104 -4.20 1.69 12.65
N ASP A 105 -3.29 2.41 13.29
CA ASP A 105 -3.27 3.87 13.31
C ASP A 105 -3.15 4.46 11.89
N TYR A 106 -2.35 3.83 11.03
CA TYR A 106 -2.24 4.22 9.62
C TYR A 106 -3.53 3.94 8.86
N LEU A 107 -4.12 2.76 9.04
CA LEU A 107 -5.37 2.39 8.37
C LEU A 107 -6.49 3.36 8.75
N GLU A 108 -6.61 3.71 10.02
CA GLU A 108 -7.56 4.73 10.48
C GLU A 108 -7.26 6.11 9.88
N PHE A 109 -6.01 6.56 9.92
CA PHE A 109 -5.56 7.81 9.32
C PHE A 109 -5.92 7.88 7.82
N ALA A 110 -5.68 6.81 7.08
CA ALA A 110 -5.97 6.71 5.65
C ALA A 110 -7.47 6.55 5.33
N GLY A 111 -8.33 6.32 6.32
CA GLY A 111 -9.77 6.04 6.10
C GLY A 111 -10.06 4.60 5.67
N LEU A 112 -9.12 3.69 5.97
CA LEU A 112 -9.10 2.26 5.65
C LEU A 112 -9.33 1.36 6.87
N GLY A 113 -9.67 1.91 8.04
CA GLY A 113 -9.87 1.11 9.26
C GLY A 113 -11.00 0.07 9.18
N GLY A 114 -11.96 0.24 8.27
CA GLY A 114 -13.05 -0.71 7.98
C GLY A 114 -12.81 -1.57 6.75
N MET A 115 -11.55 -1.79 6.36
CA MET A 115 -11.19 -2.49 5.12
C MET A 115 -11.72 -3.93 5.06
N SER A 116 -11.71 -4.66 6.18
CA SER A 116 -12.27 -6.02 6.30
C SER A 116 -13.77 -6.06 6.01
N GLU A 117 -14.51 -5.04 6.42
CA GLU A 117 -15.95 -4.89 6.15
C GLU A 117 -16.23 -4.20 4.79
N ARG A 118 -15.18 -3.86 4.02
CA ARG A 118 -15.24 -3.08 2.78
C ARG A 118 -15.91 -1.71 2.96
N VAL A 119 -15.76 -1.12 4.15
CA VAL A 119 -16.26 0.21 4.51
C VAL A 119 -15.11 1.21 4.46
N PHE A 120 -15.21 2.19 3.55
CA PHE A 120 -14.17 3.18 3.32
C PHE A 120 -14.65 4.59 3.61
N GLN A 121 -13.82 5.39 4.28
CA GLN A 121 -14.10 6.79 4.56
C GLN A 121 -13.41 7.69 3.53
N THR A 122 -14.20 8.52 2.83
CA THR A 122 -13.61 9.50 1.90
C THR A 122 -12.94 10.64 2.66
N ARG A 123 -11.68 10.91 2.31
CA ARG A 123 -10.88 12.02 2.85
C ARG A 123 -10.85 13.23 1.91
N CYS A 124 -11.42 13.13 0.70
CA CYS A 124 -11.35 14.18 -0.34
C CYS A 124 -12.04 15.49 0.05
N GLN A 125 -12.93 15.49 1.05
CA GLN A 125 -13.61 16.69 1.54
C GLN A 125 -13.14 17.15 2.91
N GLN A 126 -12.12 16.49 3.49
CA GLN A 126 -11.50 16.95 4.73
C GLN A 126 -10.59 18.14 4.43
N ARG A 127 -11.21 19.29 4.18
CA ARG A 127 -10.54 20.56 4.41
C ARG A 127 -10.33 20.64 5.91
N TYR A 128 -9.10 20.90 6.34
CA TYR A 128 -8.88 21.38 7.71
C TYR A 128 -9.77 22.62 7.88
N ASP A 129 -10.86 22.46 8.62
CA ASP A 129 -11.56 23.60 9.21
C ASP A 129 -10.53 24.35 10.05
N GLN A 130 -10.40 25.64 9.79
CA GLN A 130 -9.41 26.51 10.43
C GLN A 130 -9.74 26.74 11.90
#